data_AF-A0A7C7TED6-F1
#
_entry.id   AF-A0A7C7TED6-F1
#
_cell.length_a   1.000
_cell.length_b   1.000
_cell.length_c   1.000
_cell.angle_alpha   90.00
_cell.angle_beta   90.00
_cell.angle_gamma   90.00
#
_symmetry.space_group_name_H-M   'P 1'
#
loop_
_entity.id
_entity.type
_entity.pdbx_description
1 polymer ?
#
loop_
_entity_poly.entity_id
_entity_poly.type
_entity_poly.pdbx_seq_one_letter_code
_entity_poly.pdbx_strand_id
1 'polypeptide(L)'
;MLNLKDSHYGSGGESIHDTAKVLSQYGDIVMMRVNEHKNFLKFQKNLDIPIINGLTNLSHPCQIMADIMTFEELKGPIENRKIAWLGDGNNVAYSLIEASVKFS
;
A
#
# COMPACT_ATOMS: atom_id res chain seq x y z
N MET A 1 7.09 10.27 -10.51
CA MET A 1 6.19 9.09 -10.41
C MET A 1 6.48 8.21 -11.61
N LEU A 2 7.05 7.02 -11.41
CA LEU A 2 7.34 6.10 -12.52
C LEU A 2 6.05 5.38 -12.93
N ASN A 3 5.68 5.47 -14.20
CA ASN A 3 4.56 4.72 -14.76
C ASN A 3 5.06 3.45 -15.45
N LEU A 4 4.21 2.42 -15.56
CA LEU A 4 4.50 1.17 -16.28
C LEU A 4 4.86 1.38 -17.76
N LYS A 5 4.50 2.53 -18.33
CA LYS A 5 4.88 2.92 -19.69
C LYS A 5 6.26 3.59 -19.77
N ASP A 6 6.73 4.15 -18.67
CA ASP A 6 8.02 4.86 -18.57
C ASP A 6 9.10 3.98 -17.92
N SER A 7 8.71 2.80 -17.43
CA SER A 7 9.57 1.82 -16.77
C SER A 7 9.60 0.54 -17.60
N HIS A 8 10.76 -0.11 -17.72
CA HIS A 8 10.87 -1.43 -18.35
C HIS A 8 10.16 -2.53 -17.54
N TYR A 9 9.64 -2.21 -16.36
CA TYR A 9 8.82 -3.08 -15.53
C TYR A 9 7.52 -3.49 -16.25
N GLY A 10 7.37 -4.80 -16.50
CA GLY A 10 6.13 -5.40 -17.04
C GLY A 10 6.00 -5.40 -18.57
N SER A 11 6.64 -4.48 -19.30
CA SER A 11 6.62 -4.43 -20.77
C SER A 11 7.98 -4.69 -21.44
N GLY A 12 9.09 -4.52 -20.72
CA GLY A 12 10.46 -4.54 -21.27
C GLY A 12 11.32 -5.74 -20.88
N GLY A 13 10.80 -6.71 -20.10
CA GLY A 13 11.50 -7.93 -19.73
C GLY A 13 12.52 -7.81 -18.58
N GLU A 14 12.61 -6.65 -17.92
CA GLU A 14 13.46 -6.50 -16.74
C GLU A 14 12.89 -7.28 -15.53
N SER A 15 13.77 -7.96 -14.78
CA SER A 15 13.36 -8.73 -13.62
C SER A 15 12.99 -7.82 -12.44
N ILE A 16 12.06 -8.27 -11.58
CA ILE A 16 11.72 -7.56 -10.33
C ILE A 16 12.97 -7.29 -9.47
N HIS A 17 13.92 -8.21 -9.50
CA HIS A 17 15.18 -8.09 -8.76
C HIS A 17 16.01 -6.90 -9.26
N ASP A 18 16.21 -6.80 -10.57
CA ASP A 18 17.08 -5.77 -11.14
C ASP A 18 16.46 -4.38 -10.99
N THR A 19 15.16 -4.25 -11.28
CA THR A 19 14.44 -3.00 -11.04
C THR A 19 14.50 -2.60 -9.56
N ALA A 20 14.35 -3.53 -8.62
CA ALA A 20 14.44 -3.23 -7.19
C ALA A 20 15.84 -2.77 -6.77
N LYS A 21 16.91 -3.37 -7.30
CA LYS A 21 18.29 -2.94 -7.02
C LYS A 21 18.60 -1.56 -7.57
N VAL A 22 18.15 -1.27 -8.78
CA VAL A 22 18.25 0.08 -9.37
C VAL A 22 17.52 1.09 -8.48
N LEU A 23 16.25 0.84 -8.14
CA LEU A 23 15.48 1.75 -7.28
C LEU A 23 16.14 2.00 -5.92
N SER A 24 16.78 0.98 -5.34
CA SER A 24 17.48 1.10 -4.06
C SER A 24 18.72 2.00 -4.11
N GLN A 25 19.31 2.19 -5.28
CA GLN A 25 20.48 3.06 -5.45
C GLN A 25 20.11 4.52 -5.72
N TYR A 26 18.90 4.77 -6.24
CA TYR A 26 18.46 6.10 -6.67
C TYR A 26 17.48 6.79 -5.73
N GLY A 27 16.93 6.08 -4.75
CA GLY A 27 15.96 6.64 -3.80
C GLY A 27 16.20 6.19 -2.37
N ASP A 28 15.62 6.95 -1.44
CA ASP A 28 15.66 6.61 -0.01
C ASP A 28 14.40 5.85 0.43
N ILE A 29 13.32 5.93 -0.34
CA ILE A 29 12.03 5.27 -0.09
C ILE A 29 11.26 5.08 -1.39
N VAL A 30 10.47 4.01 -1.48
CA VAL A 30 9.59 3.74 -2.63
C VAL A 30 8.15 3.61 -2.18
N MET A 31 7.22 4.27 -2.88
CA MET A 31 5.79 3.94 -2.80
C MET A 31 5.38 3.21 -4.07
N MET A 32 4.68 2.08 -3.94
CA MET A 32 4.22 1.30 -5.08
C MET A 32 2.70 1.14 -5.07
N ARG A 33 2.11 1.33 -6.25
CA ARG A 33 0.75 0.92 -6.58
C ARG A 33 0.84 -0.19 -7.60
N VAL A 34 0.43 -1.41 -7.22
CA VAL A 34 0.53 -2.60 -8.07
C VAL A 34 -0.73 -3.44 -7.95
N ASN A 35 -1.11 -4.15 -9.00
CA ASN A 35 -2.35 -4.94 -8.96
C ASN A 35 -2.23 -6.11 -7.98
N GLU A 36 -1.25 -6.99 -8.15
CA GLU A 36 -1.13 -8.18 -7.31
C GLU A 36 -0.25 -7.93 -6.08
N HIS A 37 -0.81 -8.17 -4.90
CA HIS A 37 -0.07 -8.07 -3.63
C HIS A 37 1.19 -8.96 -3.59
N LYS A 38 1.18 -10.12 -4.25
CA LYS A 38 2.36 -11.01 -4.33
C LYS A 38 3.57 -10.32 -4.98
N ASN A 39 3.35 -9.44 -5.95
CA ASN A 39 4.42 -8.73 -6.63
C ASN A 39 4.97 -7.64 -5.73
N PHE A 40 4.11 -6.94 -4.98
CA PHE A 40 4.54 -6.01 -3.94
C PHE A 40 5.51 -6.68 -2.94
N LEU A 41 5.15 -7.85 -2.41
CA LEU A 41 6.00 -8.61 -1.49
C LEU A 41 7.31 -9.08 -2.13
N LYS A 42 7.31 -9.41 -3.43
CA LYS A 42 8.55 -9.73 -4.16
C LYS A 42 9.47 -8.50 -4.26
N PHE A 43 8.93 -7.32 -4.54
CA PHE A 43 9.71 -6.07 -4.54
C PHE A 43 10.30 -5.81 -3.17
N GLN A 44 9.47 -5.88 -2.12
CA GLN A 44 9.91 -5.68 -0.74
C GLN A 44 11.12 -6.57 -0.39
N LYS A 45 11.15 -7.83 -0.85
CA LYS A 45 12.26 -8.75 -0.57
C LYS A 45 13.58 -8.39 -1.27
N ASN A 46 13.54 -7.61 -2.35
CA ASN A 46 14.72 -7.27 -3.16
C ASN A 46 15.19 -5.82 -2.97
N LEU A 47 14.33 -4.97 -2.38
CA LEU A 47 14.65 -3.58 -2.04
C LEU A 47 15.51 -3.50 -0.78
N ASP A 48 16.52 -2.63 -0.81
CA ASP A 48 17.35 -2.30 0.36
C ASP A 48 16.84 -1.06 1.12
N ILE A 49 15.78 -0.43 0.60
CA ILE A 49 15.13 0.77 1.13
C ILE A 49 13.66 0.50 1.49
N PRO A 50 13.04 1.30 2.39
CA PRO A 50 11.64 1.11 2.76
C PRO A 50 10.68 1.19 1.57
N ILE A 51 9.63 0.37 1.63
CA ILE A 51 8.55 0.36 0.64
C ILE A 51 7.19 0.59 1.30
N ILE A 52 6.39 1.49 0.71
CA ILE A 52 5.01 1.79 1.12
C ILE A 52 4.02 1.21 0.10
N ASN A 53 3.03 0.48 0.59
CA ASN A 53 1.90 0.01 -0.21
C ASN A 53 0.93 1.16 -0.48
N GLY A 54 1.01 1.74 -1.67
CA GLY A 54 0.10 2.77 -2.13
C GLY A 54 -1.28 2.23 -2.50
N LEU A 55 -1.37 1.03 -3.08
CA LEU A 55 -2.60 0.26 -3.31
C LEU A 55 -2.24 -1.12 -3.90
N THR A 56 -2.86 -2.19 -3.39
CA THR A 56 -2.92 -3.52 -4.03
C THR A 56 -4.34 -4.04 -4.12
N ASN A 57 -4.55 -5.14 -4.86
CA ASN A 57 -5.84 -5.84 -4.86
C ASN A 57 -6.23 -6.40 -3.49
N LEU A 58 -5.28 -6.62 -2.59
CA LEU A 58 -5.54 -7.15 -1.24
C LEU A 58 -5.79 -6.04 -0.22
N SER A 59 -4.99 -4.98 -0.22
CA SER A 59 -5.05 -3.95 0.81
C SER A 59 -4.73 -2.55 0.28
N HIS A 60 -5.31 -1.54 0.92
CA HIS A 60 -5.09 -0.11 0.67
C HIS A 60 -4.87 0.66 2.00
N PRO A 61 -3.75 0.41 2.70
CA PRO A 61 -3.55 0.88 4.07
C PRO A 61 -3.45 2.41 4.18
N CYS A 62 -2.83 3.08 3.20
CA CYS A 62 -2.71 4.55 3.22
C CYS A 62 -4.07 5.27 3.21
N GLN A 63 -5.08 4.72 2.53
CA GLN A 63 -6.44 5.26 2.55
C GLN A 63 -7.00 5.22 3.97
N ILE A 64 -6.90 4.07 4.64
CA ILE A 64 -7.46 3.88 5.98
C ILE A 64 -6.77 4.75 7.02
N MET A 65 -5.45 4.93 6.91
CA MET A 65 -4.73 5.88 7.77
C MET A 65 -5.29 7.30 7.65
N ALA A 66 -5.60 7.75 6.43
CA ALA A 66 -6.22 9.06 6.20
C ALA A 66 -7.66 9.12 6.71
N ASP A 67 -8.44 8.06 6.51
CA ASP A 67 -9.82 7.98 7.00
C ASP A 67 -9.90 8.04 8.53
N ILE A 68 -8.99 7.33 9.22
CA ILE A 68 -8.88 7.36 10.69
C ILE A 68 -8.46 8.76 11.17
N MET A 69 -7.43 9.34 10.57
CA MET A 69 -7.01 10.72 10.89
C MET A 69 -8.18 11.71 10.73
N THR A 70 -8.92 11.61 9.63
CA THR A 70 -10.09 12.47 9.37
C THR A 70 -11.19 12.26 10.42
N PHE A 71 -11.45 11.01 10.81
CA PHE A 71 -12.42 10.72 11.86
C PHE A 71 -11.97 11.35 13.18
N GLU A 72 -10.71 11.19 13.57
CA GLU A 72 -10.19 11.67 14.85
C GLU A 72 -10.19 13.20 14.94
N GLU A 73 -9.86 13.89 13.86
CA GLU A 73 -9.95 15.36 13.77
C GLU A 73 -11.39 15.87 13.96
N LEU A 74 -12.38 15.14 13.47
CA LEU A 74 -13.79 15.59 13.45
C LEU A 74 -14.62 15.08 14.64
N LYS A 75 -14.26 13.93 15.21
CA LYS A 75 -15.09 13.19 16.19
C LYS A 75 -14.32 12.81 17.46
N GLY A 76 -13.04 13.14 17.54
CA GLY A 76 -12.15 12.68 18.62
C GLY A 76 -11.73 11.22 18.43
N PRO A 77 -11.07 10.63 19.45
CA PRO A 77 -10.42 9.32 19.32
C PRO A 77 -11.33 8.24 18.73
N ILE A 78 -10.77 7.44 17.81
CA ILE A 78 -11.49 6.33 17.17
C ILE A 78 -11.64 5.11 18.09
N GLU A 79 -10.86 5.06 19.18
CA GLU A 79 -10.90 4.01 20.19
C GLU A 79 -12.34 3.77 20.69
N ASN A 80 -12.74 2.50 20.80
CA ASN A 80 -14.09 2.07 21.20
C ASN A 80 -15.23 2.60 20.31
N ARG A 81 -14.95 3.13 19.11
CA ARG A 81 -15.98 3.52 18.13
C ARG A 81 -16.37 2.36 17.23
N LYS A 82 -17.61 2.38 16.77
CA LYS A 82 -18.15 1.40 15.81
C LYS A 82 -18.11 1.98 14.41
N ILE A 83 -17.29 1.39 13.54
CA ILE A 83 -17.23 1.71 12.11
C ILE A 83 -18.08 0.68 11.36
N ALA A 84 -18.97 1.15 10.49
CA ALA A 84 -19.80 0.31 9.64
C ALA A 84 -19.34 0.41 8.19
N TRP A 85 -19.05 -0.73 7.56
CA TRP A 85 -18.74 -0.83 6.13
C TRP A 85 -19.95 -1.42 5.39
N LEU A 86 -20.39 -0.75 4.33
CA LEU A 86 -21.44 -1.22 3.45
C LEU A 86 -20.97 -1.14 2.00
N GLY A 87 -20.79 -2.30 1.37
CA GLY A 87 -20.29 -2.41 0.00
C GLY A 87 -19.53 -3.71 -0.21
N ASP A 88 -18.76 -3.76 -1.28
CA ASP A 88 -17.98 -4.95 -1.65
C ASP A 88 -16.88 -5.24 -0.62
N GLY A 89 -16.56 -6.53 -0.45
CA GLY A 89 -15.41 -7.00 0.33
C GLY A 89 -14.09 -6.78 -0.42
N ASN A 90 -13.75 -5.52 -0.71
CA ASN A 90 -12.58 -5.12 -1.47
C ASN A 90 -11.36 -4.83 -0.57
N ASN A 91 -10.30 -4.30 -1.18
CA ASN A 91 -9.05 -3.93 -0.50
C ASN A 91 -9.21 -2.88 0.61
N VAL A 92 -10.19 -1.98 0.51
CA VAL A 92 -10.51 -0.99 1.55
C VAL A 92 -11.17 -1.69 2.73
N ALA A 93 -12.16 -2.56 2.46
CA ALA A 93 -12.81 -3.36 3.51
C ALA A 93 -11.79 -4.23 4.27
N TYR A 94 -10.85 -4.85 3.55
CA TYR A 94 -9.79 -5.65 4.14
C TYR A 94 -8.88 -4.81 5.04
N SER A 95 -8.43 -3.64 4.56
CA SER A 95 -7.61 -2.73 5.36
C SER A 95 -8.34 -2.13 6.56
N LEU A 96 -9.66 -1.92 6.48
CA LEU A 96 -10.47 -1.52 7.64
C LEU A 96 -10.50 -2.62 8.72
N ILE A 97 -10.60 -3.88 8.32
CA ILE A 97 -10.54 -5.01 9.26
C ILE A 97 -9.17 -5.05 9.95
N GLU A 98 -8.07 -4.92 9.20
CA GLU A 98 -6.72 -4.86 9.76
C GLU A 98 -6.56 -3.69 10.76
N ALA A 99 -7.07 -2.52 10.39
CA ALA A 99 -7.02 -1.34 11.24
C ALA A 99 -7.89 -1.48 12.50
N SER A 100 -9.04 -2.17 12.41
CA SER A 100 -9.93 -2.37 13.56
C SER A 100 -9.25 -3.06 14.74
N VAL A 101 -8.27 -3.93 14.47
CA VAL A 101 -7.46 -4.62 15.50
C VAL A 101 -6.35 -3.73 16.05
N LYS A 102 -5.91 -2.72 15.29
CA LYS A 102 -4.82 -1.80 15.67
C LYS A 102 -5.30 -0.58 16.44
N PHE A 103 -6.50 -0.11 16.15
CA PHE A 103 -7.09 1.11 16.70
C PHE A 103 -8.34 0.82 17.56
N SER A 104 -8.42 -0.39 18.13
CA SER A 104 -9.53 -0.83 19.00
C SER A 104 -9.65 0.01 20.25
#